data_AF-A0A849CG30-F1
#
_entry.id   AF-A0A849CG30-F1
#
_cell.length_a   1.000
_cell.length_b   1.000
_cell.length_c   1.000
_cell.angle_alpha   90.00
_cell.angle_beta   90.00
_cell.angle_gamma   90.00
#
_symmetry.space_group_name_H-M   'P 1'
#
loop_
_entity.id
_entity.type
_entity.pdbx_description
1 polymer ?
#
loop_
_entity_poly.entity_id
_entity_poly.type
_entity_poly.pdbx_seq_one_letter_code
_entity_poly.pdbx_strand_id
1 'polypeptide(L)'
;MTVSDDVAKQLCDIIEPQLSDWRVQGPTLGKISLNGSVHEWALRNGGINVQVLSDKGVVDRIMIAQCPDTHAEAIKALELSDLASGIAF
;
A
#
# COMPACT_ATOMS: atom_id res chain seq x y z
N MET A 1 17.24 -5.43 3.85
CA MET A 1 17.43 -4.46 2.76
C MET A 1 16.50 -3.29 3.03
N THR A 2 17.03 -2.08 3.09
CA THR A 2 16.29 -0.89 3.48
C THR A 2 15.72 -0.23 2.22
N VAL A 3 14.41 -0.04 2.17
CA VAL A 3 13.79 0.85 1.18
C VAL A 3 14.25 2.27 1.52
N SER A 4 14.69 3.05 0.53
CA SER A 4 15.11 4.44 0.79
C SER A 4 13.90 5.31 1.14
N ASP A 5 14.13 6.40 1.87
CA ASP A 5 13.06 7.28 2.32
C ASP A 5 12.23 7.86 1.17
N ASP A 6 12.86 8.16 0.03
CA ASP A 6 12.16 8.63 -1.18
C ASP A 6 11.23 7.56 -1.77
N VAL A 7 11.70 6.31 -1.82
CA VAL A 7 10.88 5.17 -2.30
C VAL A 7 9.74 4.90 -1.32
N ALA A 8 10.01 5.03 -0.02
CA ALA A 8 9.02 4.86 1.04
C ALA A 8 7.92 5.93 0.96
N LYS A 9 8.30 7.19 0.74
CA LYS A 9 7.36 8.31 0.56
C LYS A 9 6.48 8.15 -0.67
N GLN A 10 7.04 7.66 -1.78
CA GLN A 10 6.27 7.45 -3.01
C GLN A 10 5.08 6.51 -2.82
N LEU A 11 5.18 5.51 -1.94
CA LEU A 11 4.05 4.61 -1.64
C LEU A 11 2.87 5.37 -1.01
N CYS A 12 3.17 6.29 -0.08
CA CYS A 12 2.16 7.16 0.53
C CYS A 12 1.50 8.06 -0.51
N ASP A 13 2.30 8.68 -1.38
CA ASP A 13 1.81 9.59 -2.43
C ASP A 13 0.89 8.88 -3.44
N ILE A 14 1.09 7.57 -3.67
CA ILE A 14 0.23 6.76 -4.54
C ILE A 14 -1.08 6.37 -3.83
N ILE A 15 -1.04 6.03 -2.54
CA ILE A 15 -2.20 5.51 -1.81
C ILE A 15 -3.13 6.61 -1.30
N GLU A 16 -2.57 7.72 -0.79
CA GLU A 16 -3.37 8.80 -0.18
C GLU A 16 -4.53 9.30 -1.08
N PRO A 17 -4.34 9.55 -2.38
CA PRO A 17 -5.43 9.98 -3.26
C PRO A 17 -6.54 8.94 -3.44
N GLN A 18 -6.24 7.64 -3.26
CA GLN A 18 -7.19 6.54 -3.46
C GLN A 18 -8.18 6.38 -2.30
N LEU A 19 -7.85 6.91 -1.12
CA LEU A 19 -8.64 6.70 0.11
C LEU A 19 -10.08 7.17 -0.02
N SER A 20 -10.32 8.29 -0.72
CA SER A 20 -11.67 8.78 -0.97
C SER A 20 -12.48 7.78 -1.79
N ASP A 21 -11.88 7.23 -2.84
CA ASP A 21 -12.54 6.27 -3.71
C ASP A 21 -12.80 4.94 -3.00
N TRP A 22 -11.87 4.46 -2.18
CA TRP A 22 -12.05 3.24 -1.40
C TRP A 22 -13.22 3.34 -0.42
N ARG A 23 -13.41 4.50 0.21
CA ARG A 23 -14.56 4.76 1.10
C ARG A 23 -15.89 4.75 0.36
N VAL A 24 -15.92 5.22 -0.89
CA VAL A 24 -17.15 5.31 -1.70
C VAL A 24 -17.47 3.98 -2.39
N GLN A 25 -16.46 3.33 -2.96
CA GLN A 25 -16.60 2.09 -3.74
C GLN A 25 -16.67 0.84 -2.85
N GLY A 26 -16.21 0.95 -1.60
CA GLY A 26 -16.22 -0.12 -0.62
C GLY A 26 -15.02 -1.08 -0.72
N PRO A 27 -14.91 -2.01 0.25
CA PRO A 27 -13.70 -2.78 0.48
C PRO A 27 -13.33 -3.74 -0.66
N THR A 28 -14.32 -4.26 -1.41
CA THR A 28 -14.05 -5.19 -2.53
C THR A 28 -13.26 -4.53 -3.65
N LEU A 29 -13.74 -3.38 -4.14
CA LEU A 29 -13.03 -2.63 -5.21
C LEU A 29 -11.78 -1.95 -4.66
N GLY A 30 -11.83 -1.47 -3.41
CA GLY A 30 -10.67 -0.90 -2.74
C GLY A 30 -9.48 -1.86 -2.64
N LYS A 31 -9.71 -3.15 -2.33
CA LYS A 31 -8.63 -4.16 -2.27
C LYS A 31 -8.00 -4.43 -3.63
N ILE A 32 -8.79 -4.38 -4.71
CA ILE A 32 -8.27 -4.48 -6.08
C ILE A 32 -7.39 -3.26 -6.40
N SER A 33 -7.86 -2.06 -6.06
CA SER A 33 -7.10 -0.82 -6.23
C SER A 33 -5.80 -0.82 -5.41
N LEU A 34 -5.83 -1.24 -4.14
CA LEU A 34 -4.64 -1.42 -3.29
C LEU A 34 -3.59 -2.30 -3.98
N ASN A 35 -4.02 -3.45 -4.53
CA ASN A 35 -3.12 -4.35 -5.25
C ASN A 35 -2.44 -3.68 -6.45
N GLY A 36 -3.23 -2.91 -7.22
CA GLY A 36 -2.72 -2.12 -8.33
C GLY A 36 -1.70 -1.07 -7.88
N SER A 37 -2.01 -0.31 -6.83
CA SER A 37 -1.13 0.71 -6.26
C SER A 37 0.20 0.13 -5.76
N VAL A 38 0.18 -1.00 -5.08
CA VAL A 38 1.40 -1.67 -4.60
C VAL A 38 2.24 -2.20 -5.77
N HIS A 39 1.61 -2.77 -6.80
CA HIS A 39 2.30 -3.20 -8.01
C HIS A 39 2.92 -2.02 -8.77
N GLU A 40 2.18 -0.92 -8.93
CA GLU A 40 2.67 0.30 -9.56
C GLU A 40 3.89 0.85 -8.81
N TRP A 41 3.79 0.99 -7.50
CA TRP A 41 4.90 1.40 -6.65
C TRP A 41 6.11 0.49 -6.81
N ALA A 42 5.92 -0.83 -6.75
CA ALA A 42 7.00 -1.78 -6.90
C ALA A 42 7.66 -1.72 -8.29
N LEU A 43 6.87 -1.52 -9.36
CA LEU A 43 7.36 -1.35 -10.73
C LEU A 43 8.19 -0.07 -10.88
N ARG A 44 7.71 1.06 -10.35
CA ARG A 44 8.39 2.37 -10.43
C ARG A 44 9.76 2.38 -9.73
N ASN A 45 9.96 1.50 -8.76
CA ASN A 45 11.18 1.43 -7.95
C ASN A 45 12.10 0.26 -8.33
N GLY A 46 12.15 -0.07 -9.62
CA GLY A 46 13.07 -1.09 -10.14
C GLY A 46 12.49 -2.51 -10.13
N GLY A 47 11.17 -2.66 -10.09
CA GLY A 47 10.52 -3.97 -10.15
C GLY A 47 10.71 -4.80 -8.87
N ILE A 48 10.67 -4.16 -7.70
CA ILE A 48 10.80 -4.81 -6.38
C ILE A 48 9.62 -5.72 -6.02
N ASN A 49 8.78 -6.12 -6.98
CA ASN A 49 7.64 -7.02 -6.80
C ASN A 49 8.05 -8.33 -6.09
N VAL A 50 9.21 -8.90 -6.46
CA VAL A 50 9.75 -10.11 -5.81
C VAL A 50 10.06 -9.89 -4.33
N GLN A 51 10.49 -8.68 -3.97
CA GLN A 51 10.76 -8.32 -2.58
C GLN A 51 9.46 -8.17 -1.79
N VAL A 52 8.45 -7.51 -2.35
CA VAL A 52 7.11 -7.40 -1.72
C VAL A 52 6.44 -8.77 -1.61
N LEU A 53 6.61 -9.63 -2.60
CA LEU A 53 6.18 -11.03 -2.55
C LEU A 53 6.81 -11.78 -1.38
N SER A 54 8.10 -11.55 -1.14
CA SER A 54 8.87 -12.20 -0.06
C SER A 54 8.53 -11.63 1.33
N ASP A 55 8.11 -10.37 1.41
CA ASP A 55 7.78 -9.68 2.66
C ASP A 55 6.70 -8.62 2.42
N LYS A 56 5.44 -9.05 2.35
CA LYS A 56 4.29 -8.15 2.15
C LYS A 56 4.15 -7.11 3.26
N GLY A 57 4.60 -7.46 4.47
CA GLY A 57 4.60 -6.54 5.62
C GLY A 57 5.50 -5.33 5.45
N VAL A 58 6.35 -5.28 4.41
CA VAL A 58 7.09 -4.07 4.05
C VAL A 58 6.18 -2.88 3.74
N VAL A 59 4.99 -3.12 3.16
CA VAL A 59 4.01 -2.08 2.83
C VAL A 59 3.52 -1.40 4.11
N ASP A 60 3.07 -2.19 5.09
CA ASP A 60 2.65 -1.67 6.39
C ASP A 60 3.78 -0.94 7.11
N ARG A 61 4.99 -1.51 7.17
CA ARG A 61 6.13 -0.87 7.86
C ARG A 61 6.52 0.47 7.23
N ILE A 62 6.51 0.56 5.91
CA ILE A 62 6.78 1.81 5.18
C ILE A 62 5.72 2.85 5.52
N MET A 63 4.44 2.49 5.39
CA MET A 63 3.38 3.46 5.58
C MET A 63 3.22 3.88 7.04
N ILE A 64 3.40 2.97 8.00
CA ILE A 64 3.41 3.32 9.43
C ILE A 64 4.54 4.31 9.75
N ALA A 65 5.71 4.15 9.13
CA ALA A 65 6.85 5.04 9.34
C ALA A 65 6.63 6.41 8.68
N GLN A 66 6.13 6.45 7.44
CA GLN A 66 6.13 7.68 6.63
C GLN A 66 4.79 8.42 6.62
N CYS A 67 3.67 7.71 6.72
CA CYS A 67 2.31 8.24 6.61
C CYS A 67 1.32 7.44 7.49
N PRO A 68 1.47 7.45 8.82
CA PRO A 68 0.67 6.62 9.72
C PRO A 68 -0.84 6.89 9.63
N ASP A 69 -1.25 8.13 9.36
CA ASP A 69 -2.65 8.49 9.19
C ASP A 69 -3.24 7.87 7.89
N THR A 70 -2.50 7.94 6.78
CA THR A 70 -2.86 7.30 5.51
C THR A 70 -2.97 5.79 5.67
N HIS A 71 -2.06 5.16 6.42
CA HIS A 71 -2.12 3.74 6.75
C HIS A 71 -3.39 3.39 7.53
N ALA A 72 -3.68 4.14 8.60
CA ALA A 72 -4.85 3.92 9.44
C ALA A 72 -6.17 4.11 8.67
N GLU A 73 -6.24 5.12 7.80
CA GLU A 73 -7.40 5.32 6.92
C GLU A 73 -7.55 4.20 5.90
N ALA A 74 -6.46 3.72 5.31
CA ALA A 74 -6.46 2.62 4.35
C ALA A 74 -7.00 1.32 4.96
N ILE A 75 -6.45 0.87 6.09
CA ILE A 75 -6.91 -0.38 6.74
C ILE A 75 -8.38 -0.29 7.16
N LYS A 76 -8.84 0.91 7.57
CA LYS A 76 -10.23 1.15 7.92
C LYS A 76 -11.14 1.13 6.70
N ALA A 77 -10.78 1.82 5.62
CA ALA A 77 -11.59 1.88 4.39
C ALA A 77 -11.68 0.52 3.70
N LEU A 78 -10.64 -0.30 3.83
CA LEU A 78 -10.55 -1.63 3.22
C LEU A 78 -11.05 -2.76 4.13
N GLU A 79 -11.37 -2.47 5.39
CA GLU A 79 -11.75 -3.46 6.40
C GLU A 79 -10.70 -4.58 6.52
N LEU A 80 -9.45 -4.18 6.73
CA LEU A 80 -8.29 -5.08 6.86
C LEU A 80 -7.65 -4.95 8.25
N SER A 81 -6.98 -6.01 8.71
CA SER A 81 -6.11 -5.94 9.90
C SER A 81 -4.80 -5.19 9.60
N ASP A 82 -4.31 -5.36 8.38
CA ASP A 82 -3.06 -4.83 7.83
C ASP A 82 -3.16 -4.81 6.30
N LEU A 83 -2.40 -3.96 5.62
CA LEU A 83 -2.45 -3.85 4.17
C LEU A 83 -1.86 -5.10 3.50
N ALA A 84 -0.88 -5.75 4.11
CA ALA A 84 -0.31 -7.00 3.63
C ALA A 84 -1.36 -8.09 3.37
N SER A 85 -2.39 -8.19 4.19
CA SER A 85 -3.51 -9.13 4.05
C SER A 85 -4.38 -8.87 2.83
N GLY A 86 -4.41 -7.63 2.34
CA GLY A 86 -5.13 -7.22 1.13
C GLY A 86 -4.33 -7.44 -0.16
N ILE A 87 -3.03 -7.76 -0.08
CA ILE A 87 -2.15 -7.87 -1.24
C ILE A 87 -2.17 -9.30 -1.82
N ALA A 88 -2.65 -9.44 -3.05
CA ALA A 88 -2.62 -10.62 -3.89
C ALA A 88 -1.64 -10.42 -5.07
N PHE A 89 -0.87 -11.45 -5.37
CA PHE A 89 0.05 -11.53 -6.51
C PHE A 89 -0.35 -12.72 -7.37
#